data_AF-A0A4Q3TIU8-F1
#
_entry.id   AF-A0A4Q3TIU8-F1
#
_cell.length_a   1.000
_cell.length_b   1.000
_cell.length_c   1.000
_cell.angle_alpha   90.00
_cell.angle_beta   90.00
_cell.angle_gamma   90.00
#
_symmetry.space_group_name_H-M   'P 1'
#
loop_
_entity.id
_entity.type
_entity.pdbx_description
1 polymer ?
#
loop_
_entity_poly.entity_id
_entity_poly.type
_entity_poly.pdbx_seq_one_letter_code
_entity_poly.pdbx_strand_id
1 'polypeptide(L)'
;MSRLTPLESAVLDALAWELGDVAPDLAGQVEESLSGLRRNTGQGLYTELIVARGRPLPGGPTGRFGTTHAMVGDLPDPIGFQVELREGRLLALHGQSYGQDTRAIDFAAVPFEDVFTVDDQGESILFDPVALMPESPLRELQRTDEPPPPAY
;
A
#
# COMPACT_ATOMS: atom_id res chain seq x y z
N MET A 1 -18.24 -6.82 7.68
CA MET A 1 -17.39 -6.51 6.51
C MET A 1 -15.97 -6.52 7.02
N SER A 2 -15.12 -7.43 6.54
CA SER A 2 -13.72 -7.45 6.97
C SER A 2 -12.97 -6.37 6.20
N ARG A 3 -12.44 -5.40 6.93
CA ARG A 3 -11.51 -4.40 6.41
C ARG A 3 -10.11 -5.02 6.34
N LEU A 4 -9.22 -4.38 5.60
CA LEU A 4 -7.79 -4.70 5.58
C LEU A 4 -7.23 -4.72 7.01
N THR A 5 -6.25 -5.58 7.27
CA THR A 5 -5.49 -5.57 8.52
C THR A 5 -4.57 -4.35 8.56
N PRO A 6 -4.06 -3.95 9.74
CA PRO A 6 -3.09 -2.87 9.82
C PRO A 6 -1.86 -3.05 8.90
N LEU A 7 -1.31 -4.27 8.84
CA LEU A 7 -0.20 -4.61 7.95
C LEU A 7 -0.59 -4.47 6.47
N GLU A 8 -1.75 -5.01 6.09
CA GLU A 8 -2.25 -4.93 4.71
C GLU A 8 -2.48 -3.48 4.28
N SER A 9 -3.10 -2.66 5.14
CA SER A 9 -3.30 -1.24 4.87
C SER A 9 -1.98 -0.51 4.67
N ALA A 10 -1.03 -0.64 5.61
CA ALA A 10 0.24 0.07 5.52
C ALA A 10 1.06 -0.32 4.28
N VAL A 11 1.11 -1.61 3.96
CA VAL A 11 1.82 -2.10 2.77
C VAL A 11 1.10 -1.70 1.48
N LEU A 12 -0.23 -1.76 1.43
CA LEU A 12 -0.98 -1.35 0.24
C LEU A 12 -0.88 0.16 -0.01
N ASP A 13 -0.83 0.98 1.04
CA ASP A 13 -0.59 2.41 0.92
C ASP A 13 0.82 2.69 0.36
N ALA A 14 1.84 1.99 0.85
CA ALA A 14 3.20 2.08 0.34
C ALA A 14 3.30 1.65 -1.12
N LEU A 15 2.68 0.53 -1.49
CA LEU A 15 2.62 0.05 -2.86
C LEU A 15 1.83 0.99 -3.78
N ALA A 16 0.76 1.61 -3.30
CA ALA A 16 0.00 2.59 -4.05
C ALA A 16 0.81 3.85 -4.34
N TRP A 17 1.66 4.27 -3.41
CA TRP A 17 2.61 5.35 -3.62
C TRP A 17 3.70 4.96 -4.63
N GLU A 18 4.40 3.84 -4.38
CA GLU A 18 5.48 3.31 -5.22
C GLU A 18 5.03 3.13 -6.68
N LEU A 19 3.82 2.63 -6.88
CA LEU A 19 3.30 2.27 -8.20
C LEU A 19 2.44 3.35 -8.84
N GLY A 20 2.49 4.60 -8.35
CA GLY A 20 1.65 5.70 -8.83
C GLY A 20 1.71 5.90 -10.36
N ASP A 21 2.88 5.76 -10.96
CA ASP A 21 3.06 5.89 -12.42
C ASP A 21 2.62 4.64 -13.20
N VAL A 22 2.70 3.46 -12.59
CA VAL A 22 2.40 2.16 -13.22
C VAL A 22 0.90 1.85 -13.15
N ALA A 23 0.29 2.12 -12.00
CA ALA A 23 -1.11 1.88 -11.70
C ALA A 23 -1.72 3.10 -10.98
N PRO A 24 -2.01 4.20 -11.70
CA PRO A 24 -2.45 5.47 -11.10
C PRO A 24 -3.72 5.38 -10.24
N ASP A 25 -4.56 4.38 -10.50
CA ASP A 25 -5.82 4.17 -9.78
C ASP A 25 -5.68 3.18 -8.60
N LEU A 26 -4.47 2.73 -8.27
CA LEU A 26 -4.25 1.73 -7.24
C LEU A 26 -4.68 2.23 -5.86
N ALA A 27 -4.35 3.47 -5.48
CA ALA A 27 -4.75 4.06 -4.21
C ALA A 27 -6.27 4.03 -4.01
N GLY A 28 -7.03 4.44 -5.05
CA GLY A 28 -8.48 4.43 -4.99
C GLY A 28 -9.09 3.02 -4.97
N GLN A 29 -8.45 2.06 -5.63
CA GLN A 29 -8.83 0.65 -5.53
C GLN A 29 -8.59 0.08 -4.13
N VAL A 30 -7.49 0.46 -3.47
CA VAL A 30 -7.16 0.04 -2.09
C VAL A 30 -8.17 0.61 -1.10
N GLU A 31 -8.51 1.90 -1.21
CA GLU A 31 -9.49 2.58 -0.33
C GLU A 31 -10.86 1.89 -0.36
N GLU A 32 -11.31 1.46 -1.54
CA GLU A 32 -12.59 0.77 -1.72
C GLU A 32 -12.51 -0.76 -1.54
N SER A 33 -11.31 -1.30 -1.31
CA SER A 33 -11.12 -2.74 -1.27
C SER A 33 -11.68 -3.39 -0.02
N LEU A 34 -12.15 -4.62 -0.18
CA LEU A 34 -12.44 -5.53 0.92
C LEU A 34 -11.47 -6.70 0.88
N SER A 35 -11.00 -7.13 2.04
CA SER A 35 -10.23 -8.37 2.14
C SER A 35 -11.16 -9.56 1.87
N GLY A 36 -10.79 -10.38 0.88
CA GLY A 36 -11.41 -11.67 0.61
C GLY A 36 -10.76 -12.78 1.45
N LEU A 37 -10.23 -13.80 0.76
CA LEU A 37 -9.49 -14.88 1.41
C LEU A 37 -8.10 -14.41 1.86
N ARG A 38 -7.76 -14.65 3.12
CA ARG A 38 -6.40 -14.51 3.66
C ARG A 38 -5.79 -15.89 3.92
N ARG A 39 -4.56 -16.09 3.46
CA ARG A 39 -3.85 -17.36 3.62
C ARG A 39 -2.38 -17.13 3.94
N ASN A 40 -1.92 -17.78 5.01
CA ASN A 40 -0.51 -18.02 5.22
C ASN A 40 -0.07 -19.18 4.33
N THR A 41 0.93 -18.95 3.46
CA THR A 41 1.41 -19.95 2.51
C THR A 41 2.51 -20.84 3.10
N GLY A 42 2.94 -20.54 4.33
CA GLY A 42 4.13 -21.08 4.98
C GLY A 42 5.44 -20.44 4.53
N GLN A 43 5.39 -19.59 3.49
CA GLN A 43 6.51 -18.81 2.97
C GLN A 43 6.12 -17.33 2.78
N GLY A 44 5.14 -16.89 3.58
CA GLY A 44 4.58 -15.54 3.55
C GLY A 44 3.05 -15.54 3.52
N LEU A 45 2.52 -14.54 2.83
CA LEU A 45 1.11 -14.15 2.86
C LEU A 45 0.51 -14.14 1.44
N TYR A 46 -0.75 -14.52 1.36
CA TYR A 46 -1.61 -14.22 0.22
C TYR A 46 -2.93 -13.66 0.75
N THR A 47 -3.32 -12.49 0.26
CA THR A 47 -4.62 -11.88 0.53
C THR A 47 -5.30 -11.57 -0.79
N GLU A 48 -6.46 -12.18 -1.02
CA GLU A 48 -7.35 -11.79 -2.12
C GLU A 48 -8.02 -10.45 -1.80
N LEU A 49 -8.12 -9.58 -2.79
CA LEU A 49 -8.70 -8.25 -2.67
C LEU A 49 -9.90 -8.13 -3.61
N ILE A 50 -11.01 -7.69 -3.03
CA ILE A 50 -12.26 -7.46 -3.76
C ILE A 50 -12.40 -5.96 -3.97
N VAL A 51 -12.23 -5.52 -5.21
CA VAL A 51 -12.38 -4.12 -5.62
C VAL A 51 -13.67 -3.90 -6.42
N ALA A 52 -14.18 -2.67 -6.41
CA ALA A 52 -15.44 -2.33 -7.08
C ALA A 52 -15.44 -2.73 -8.58
N ARG A 53 -16.61 -3.15 -9.10
CA ARG A 53 -16.72 -3.61 -10.50
C ARG A 53 -16.50 -2.49 -11.52
N GLY A 54 -16.76 -1.24 -11.15
CA GLY A 54 -16.59 -0.08 -12.04
C GLY A 54 -15.17 0.48 -12.12
N ARG A 55 -14.23 -0.10 -11.37
CA ARG A 55 -12.88 0.45 -11.16
C ARG A 55 -11.82 -0.65 -11.29
N PRO A 56 -10.68 -0.41 -11.97
CA PRO A 56 -10.40 0.71 -12.88
C PRO A 56 -11.07 0.46 -14.25
N LEU A 57 -10.91 1.42 -15.18
CA LEU A 57 -11.18 1.15 -16.59
C LEU A 57 -10.21 0.06 -17.11
N PRO A 58 -10.69 -0.90 -17.93
CA PRO A 58 -9.83 -1.95 -18.49
C PRO A 58 -8.71 -1.37 -19.35
N GLY A 59 -7.55 -2.03 -19.34
CA GLY A 59 -6.40 -1.69 -20.20
C GLY A 59 -5.11 -1.35 -19.45
N GLY A 60 -5.08 -1.51 -18.12
CA GLY A 60 -3.88 -1.31 -17.31
C GLY A 60 -2.92 -2.51 -17.30
N PRO A 61 -1.85 -2.45 -16.49
CA PRO A 61 -0.84 -3.49 -16.41
C PRO A 61 -1.39 -4.83 -15.89
N THR A 62 -0.76 -5.92 -16.30
CA THR A 62 -1.05 -7.29 -15.82
C THR A 62 0.22 -7.94 -15.33
N GLY A 63 0.20 -8.52 -14.13
CA GLY A 63 1.37 -9.13 -13.51
C GLY A 63 1.46 -8.83 -12.01
N ARG A 64 2.63 -9.09 -11.44
CA ARG A 64 2.96 -8.72 -10.06
C ARG A 64 3.89 -7.52 -10.06
N PHE A 65 3.60 -6.57 -9.19
CA PHE A 65 4.30 -5.28 -9.12
C PHE A 65 4.55 -4.91 -7.67
N GLY A 66 5.60 -4.12 -7.45
CA GLY A 66 5.99 -3.65 -6.14
C GLY A 66 7.31 -4.25 -5.65
N THR A 67 7.95 -3.47 -4.81
CA THR A 67 9.22 -3.76 -4.15
C THR A 67 9.16 -3.38 -2.67
N THR A 68 7.97 -3.10 -2.13
CA THR A 68 7.76 -2.75 -0.74
C THR A 68 8.16 -3.89 0.20
N HIS A 69 8.78 -3.57 1.33
CA HIS A 69 9.16 -4.51 2.39
C HIS A 69 8.58 -4.09 3.73
N ALA A 70 8.34 -5.05 4.64
CA ALA A 70 8.04 -4.73 6.02
C ALA A 70 8.72 -5.70 7.00
N MET A 71 9.12 -5.17 8.15
CA MET A 71 9.57 -5.97 9.30
C MET A 71 8.34 -6.52 10.02
N VAL A 72 8.15 -7.84 10.00
CA VAL A 72 6.94 -8.51 10.50
C VAL A 72 7.28 -9.45 11.65
N GLY A 73 6.69 -9.16 12.82
CA GLY A 73 6.94 -9.90 14.06
C GLY A 73 8.43 -10.00 14.36
N ASP A 74 8.85 -11.18 14.81
CA ASP A 74 10.26 -11.46 15.15
C ASP A 74 11.03 -12.12 13.99
N LEU A 75 10.59 -11.97 12.74
CA LEU A 75 11.30 -12.53 11.60
C LEU A 75 12.68 -11.87 11.44
N PRO A 76 13.76 -12.65 11.20
CA PRO A 76 15.09 -12.09 11.04
C PRO A 76 15.25 -11.24 9.78
N ASP A 77 14.55 -11.58 8.69
CA ASP A 77 14.56 -10.81 7.44
C ASP A 77 13.16 -10.26 7.11
N PRO A 78 13.07 -9.10 6.45
CA PRO A 78 11.79 -8.51 6.07
C PRO A 78 11.00 -9.40 5.10
N ILE A 79 9.68 -9.21 5.08
CA ILE A 79 8.82 -9.78 4.05
C ILE A 79 8.73 -8.79 2.89
N GLY A 80 8.95 -9.27 1.66
CA GLY A 80 8.72 -8.49 0.44
C GLY A 80 7.28 -8.62 -0.03
N PHE A 81 6.69 -7.51 -0.46
CA PHE A 81 5.29 -7.41 -0.82
C PHE A 81 5.08 -6.95 -2.26
N GLN A 82 4.07 -7.53 -2.91
CA GLN A 82 3.69 -7.21 -4.28
C GLN A 82 2.18 -7.24 -4.45
N VAL A 83 1.64 -6.31 -5.23
CA VAL A 83 0.27 -6.41 -5.72
C VAL A 83 0.21 -7.24 -7.00
N GLU A 84 -0.83 -8.06 -7.14
CA GLU A 84 -1.19 -8.70 -8.39
C GLU A 84 -2.28 -7.88 -9.09
N LEU A 85 -1.98 -7.47 -10.32
CA LEU A 85 -2.88 -6.70 -11.18
C LEU A 85 -3.27 -7.53 -12.41
N ARG A 86 -4.51 -7.34 -12.87
CA ARG A 86 -4.97 -7.84 -14.17
C ARG A 86 -5.73 -6.76 -14.90
N GLU A 87 -5.21 -6.35 -16.05
CA GLU A 87 -5.73 -5.22 -16.83
C GLU A 87 -5.89 -3.94 -15.98
N GLY A 88 -4.97 -3.73 -15.02
CA GLY A 88 -4.97 -2.63 -14.05
C GLY A 88 -5.79 -2.88 -12.77
N ARG A 89 -6.65 -3.92 -12.75
CA ARG A 89 -7.46 -4.26 -11.58
C ARG A 89 -6.64 -4.98 -10.52
N LEU A 90 -6.69 -4.49 -9.29
CA LEU A 90 -6.12 -5.12 -8.11
C LEU A 90 -6.87 -6.42 -7.76
N LEU A 91 -6.12 -7.53 -7.69
CA LEU A 91 -6.66 -8.86 -7.41
C LEU A 91 -6.18 -9.41 -6.07
N ALA A 92 -4.91 -9.20 -5.73
CA ALA A 92 -4.32 -9.77 -4.53
C ALA A 92 -3.10 -9.00 -4.04
N LEU A 93 -2.81 -9.17 -2.75
CA LEU A 93 -1.55 -8.85 -2.11
C LEU A 93 -0.77 -10.15 -1.85
N HIS A 94 0.49 -10.17 -2.26
CA HIS A 94 1.43 -11.25 -2.00
C HIS A 94 2.50 -10.77 -1.04
N GLY A 95 2.84 -11.58 -0.03
CA GLY A 95 4.00 -11.41 0.83
C GLY A 95 4.92 -12.62 0.70
N GLN A 96 6.22 -12.40 0.55
CA GLN A 96 7.24 -13.44 0.43
C GLN A 96 8.31 -13.26 1.51
N SER A 97 8.57 -14.31 2.27
CA SER A 97 9.51 -14.30 3.41
C SER A 97 10.94 -14.70 3.04
N TYR A 98 11.30 -14.75 1.76
CA TYR A 98 12.63 -15.14 1.28
C TYR A 98 13.16 -16.49 1.82
N GLY A 99 12.25 -17.44 2.04
CA GLY A 99 12.58 -18.80 2.49
C GLY A 99 12.49 -19.02 4.00
N GLN A 100 12.11 -17.99 4.76
CA GLN A 100 11.82 -18.11 6.20
C GLN A 100 10.45 -18.76 6.42
N ASP A 101 10.36 -19.66 7.41
CA ASP A 101 9.09 -20.33 7.75
C ASP A 101 8.13 -19.36 8.47
N THR A 102 7.01 -19.07 7.83
CA THR A 102 6.00 -18.17 8.39
C THR A 102 4.81 -18.88 9.01
N ARG A 103 4.76 -20.22 9.05
CA ARG A 103 3.53 -20.97 9.39
C ARG A 103 2.95 -20.66 10.77
N ALA A 104 3.78 -20.23 11.72
CA ALA A 104 3.36 -19.85 13.06
C ALA A 104 2.81 -18.42 13.16
N ILE A 105 2.93 -17.61 12.10
CA ILE A 105 2.53 -16.21 12.07
C ILE A 105 1.05 -16.10 11.74
N ASP A 106 0.31 -15.40 12.60
CA ASP A 106 -1.03 -14.92 12.30
C ASP A 106 -0.97 -13.53 11.66
N PHE A 107 -0.93 -13.49 10.32
CA PHE A 107 -0.89 -12.23 9.56
C PHE A 107 -2.14 -11.34 9.75
N ALA A 108 -3.20 -11.83 10.39
CA ALA A 108 -4.34 -10.99 10.72
C ALA A 108 -4.06 -10.04 11.89
N ALA A 109 -3.12 -10.37 12.77
CA ALA A 109 -2.87 -9.67 14.03
C ALA A 109 -1.40 -9.46 14.36
N VAL A 110 -0.47 -9.99 13.55
CA VAL A 110 0.97 -9.87 13.77
C VAL A 110 1.37 -8.39 13.85
N PRO A 111 2.16 -7.99 14.86
CA PRO A 111 2.75 -6.67 14.87
C PRO A 111 3.74 -6.54 13.70
N PHE A 112 3.86 -5.34 13.19
CA PHE A 112 4.88 -4.96 12.22
C PHE A 112 5.40 -3.59 12.64
N GLU A 113 6.63 -3.31 12.24
CA GLU A 113 7.29 -2.04 12.57
C GLU A 113 7.34 -1.18 11.30
N ASP A 114 8.51 -1.12 10.69
CA ASP A 114 8.77 -0.25 9.56
C ASP A 114 8.36 -0.89 8.23
N VAL A 115 7.79 -0.06 7.35
CA VAL A 115 7.51 -0.36 5.95
C VAL A 115 8.51 0.42 5.11
N PHE A 116 9.14 -0.24 4.15
CA PHE A 116 10.15 0.35 3.29
C PHE A 116 9.73 0.26 1.83
N THR A 117 10.02 1.29 1.05
CA THR A 117 9.94 1.26 -0.41
C THR A 117 11.35 1.34 -1.00
N VAL A 118 11.47 1.11 -2.30
CA VAL A 118 12.72 1.31 -3.03
C VAL A 118 12.61 2.58 -3.87
N ASP A 119 13.60 3.46 -3.80
CA ASP A 119 13.63 4.68 -4.60
C ASP A 119 14.20 4.45 -6.01
N ASP A 120 14.23 5.50 -6.83
CA ASP A 120 14.75 5.45 -8.20
C ASP A 120 16.25 5.10 -8.29
N GLN A 121 16.99 5.19 -7.17
CA GLN A 121 18.40 4.81 -7.07
C GLN A 121 18.58 3.36 -6.63
N GLY A 122 17.50 2.66 -6.28
CA GLY A 122 17.53 1.30 -5.76
C GLY A 122 17.80 1.22 -4.26
N GLU A 123 17.76 2.35 -3.55
CA GLU A 123 17.97 2.41 -2.10
C GLU A 123 16.66 2.14 -1.35
N SER A 124 16.75 1.43 -0.24
CA SER A 124 15.60 1.17 0.63
C SER A 124 15.36 2.36 1.54
N ILE A 125 14.18 2.96 1.45
CA ILE A 125 13.78 4.15 2.21
C ILE A 125 12.56 3.84 3.07
N LEU A 126 12.50 4.40 4.27
CA LEU A 126 11.34 4.29 5.15
C LEU A 126 10.12 4.96 4.51
N PHE A 127 9.02 4.25 4.44
CA PHE A 127 7.73 4.80 4.00
C PHE A 127 7.09 5.57 5.15
N ASP A 128 7.01 6.89 5.02
CA ASP A 128 6.28 7.76 5.94
C ASP A 128 5.05 8.36 5.22
N PRO A 129 3.83 7.84 5.46
CA PRO A 129 2.62 8.34 4.80
C PRO A 129 2.31 9.81 5.17
N VAL A 130 2.78 10.32 6.30
CA VAL A 130 2.55 11.70 6.72
C VAL A 130 3.48 12.65 5.98
N ALA A 131 4.74 12.24 5.74
CA ALA A 131 5.69 13.02 4.95
C ALA A 131 5.29 13.14 3.47
N LEU A 132 4.47 12.20 2.98
CA LEU A 132 4.00 12.14 1.59
C LEU A 132 2.75 12.97 1.32
N MET A 133 2.08 13.49 2.36
CA MET A 133 0.98 14.43 2.15
C MET A 133 1.55 15.76 1.63
N PRO A 134 1.20 16.20 0.40
CA PRO A 134 1.66 17.50 -0.07
C PRO A 134 1.19 18.58 0.90
N GLU A 135 2.06 19.55 1.21
CA GLU A 135 1.66 20.70 2.01
C GLU A 135 0.41 21.32 1.37
N SER A 136 -0.70 21.30 2.10
CA SER A 136 -1.96 21.75 1.54
C SER A 136 -1.83 23.22 1.13
N PRO A 137 -2.10 23.59 -0.14
CA PRO A 137 -2.12 24.99 -0.55
C PRO A 137 -3.17 25.81 0.23
N LEU A 138 -4.15 25.13 0.87
CA LEU A 138 -5.10 25.77 1.78
C LEU A 138 -4.46 26.19 3.12
N ARG A 139 -3.39 25.53 3.58
CA ARG A 139 -2.63 25.97 4.76
C ARG A 139 -1.86 27.25 4.50
N GLU A 140 -1.41 27.49 3.27
CA GLU A 140 -0.81 28.78 2.89
C GLU A 140 -1.87 29.89 2.92
N LEU A 141 -3.06 29.66 2.35
CA LEU A 141 -4.17 30.61 2.37
C LEU A 141 -4.69 30.93 3.78
N GLN A 142 -4.59 29.99 4.73
CA GLN A 142 -4.95 30.22 6.14
C GLN A 142 -3.87 31.00 6.91
N ARG A 143 -2.63 31.07 6.41
CA ARG A 143 -1.56 31.88 7.01
C ARG A 143 -1.58 33.33 6.52
N THR A 144 -2.25 33.61 5.40
CA THR A 144 -2.39 34.97 4.90
C THR A 144 -3.47 35.69 5.70
N ASP A 145 -3.06 36.45 6.70
CA ASP A 145 -3.87 37.40 7.48
C ASP A 145 -4.22 38.65 6.62
N GLU A 146 -4.48 38.47 5.32
CA GLU A 146 -4.75 39.59 4.42
C GLU A 146 -6.19 40.05 4.63
N PRO A 147 -6.41 41.27 5.12
CA PRO A 147 -7.75 41.78 5.33
C PRO A 147 -8.48 41.88 3.98
N PRO A 148 -9.80 41.61 3.93
CA PRO A 148 -10.56 41.71 2.70
C PRO A 148 -10.43 43.12 2.10
N PRO A 149 -10.34 43.24 0.77
CA PRO A 149 -10.20 44.55 0.13
C PRO A 149 -11.41 45.44 0.45
N PRO A 150 -11.20 46.77 0.59
CA PRO A 150 -12.27 47.69 0.96
C PRO A 150 -13.38 47.66 -0.10
N ALA A 151 -14.61 47.47 0.36
CA ALA A 151 -15.79 47.59 -0.48
C ALA A 151 -15.96 49.05 -0.93
N TYR A 152 -16.02 49.26 -2.24
CA TYR A 152 -16.40 50.54 -2.86
C TYR A 152 -17.92 50.68 -2.94
#